data_AF-A0A7S4RJL5-F1
#
_entry.id   AF-A0A7S4RJL5-F1
#
_cell.length_a   1.000
_cell.length_b   1.000
_cell.length_c   1.000
_cell.angle_alpha   90.00
_cell.angle_beta   90.00
_cell.angle_gamma   90.00
#
_symmetry.space_group_name_H-M   'P 1'
#
loop_
_entity.id
_entity.type
_entity.pdbx_description
1 polymer ?
#
loop_
_entity_poly.entity_id
_entity_poly.type
_entity_poly.pdbx_seq_one_letter_code
_entity_poly.pdbx_strand_id
1 'polypeptide(L)'
;EGGAVVDFDRLDVFGVEDVLDIGGGRPLFSAFEYEDWAMMSLRFEIYLLTHAFRRDVNDPDRVGVHLEHLPFYYQKYFKKALNPKLYGVDSTKELLEHIRDTIAVIGKHQVVQAMLPDDMESRNVFAMITEESRRDRSRRASLGEASAALRMSQQPVPG
;
A
#
# COMPACT_ATOMS: atom_id res chain seq x y z
N GLU A 1 -32.42 -10.88 -16.44
CA GLU A 1 -31.06 -11.25 -16.87
C GLU A 1 -30.33 -11.79 -15.64
N GLY A 2 -29.89 -13.05 -15.69
CA GLY A 2 -29.21 -13.69 -14.57
C GLY A 2 -27.75 -13.27 -14.56
N GLY A 3 -27.41 -12.23 -13.79
CA GLY A 3 -26.02 -11.86 -13.56
C GLY A 3 -25.31 -13.02 -12.86
N ALA A 4 -24.25 -13.53 -13.46
CA ALA A 4 -23.39 -14.52 -12.84
C ALA A 4 -22.93 -13.98 -11.48
N VAL A 5 -23.24 -14.70 -10.40
CA VAL A 5 -22.76 -14.37 -9.06
C VAL A 5 -21.25 -14.55 -9.09
N VAL A 6 -20.49 -13.46 -9.02
CA VAL A 6 -19.04 -13.50 -8.93
C VAL A 6 -18.67 -14.08 -7.57
N ASP A 7 -17.97 -15.21 -7.57
CA ASP A 7 -17.35 -15.75 -6.37
C ASP A 7 -16.14 -14.87 -6.02
N PHE A 8 -16.39 -13.83 -5.23
CA PHE A 8 -15.41 -12.81 -4.89
C PHE A 8 -14.17 -13.42 -4.23
N ASP A 9 -14.34 -14.43 -3.37
CA ASP A 9 -13.25 -15.02 -2.60
C ASP A 9 -12.31 -15.88 -3.45
N ARG A 10 -12.78 -16.34 -4.62
CA ARG A 10 -11.99 -17.14 -5.58
C ARG A 10 -11.54 -16.36 -6.82
N LEU A 11 -11.87 -15.08 -6.89
CA LEU A 11 -11.46 -14.19 -7.98
C LEU A 11 -9.94 -14.05 -8.01
N ASP A 12 -9.32 -14.27 -9.17
CA ASP A 12 -7.93 -13.87 -9.41
C ASP A 12 -7.86 -12.34 -9.53
N VAL A 13 -7.36 -11.70 -8.46
CA VAL A 13 -7.33 -10.24 -8.31
C VAL A 13 -6.50 -9.57 -9.41
N PHE A 14 -5.45 -10.21 -9.89
CA PHE A 14 -4.57 -9.66 -10.91
C PHE A 14 -5.03 -9.97 -12.34
N GLY A 15 -5.99 -10.89 -12.50
CA GLY A 15 -6.68 -11.16 -13.76
C GLY A 15 -7.87 -10.24 -14.05
N VAL A 16 -8.18 -9.31 -13.15
CA VAL A 16 -9.29 -8.35 -13.30
C VAL A 16 -8.95 -7.29 -14.35
N GLU A 17 -9.80 -7.16 -15.37
CA GLU A 17 -9.67 -6.12 -16.41
C GLU A 17 -10.19 -4.75 -15.95
N ASP A 18 -11.35 -4.71 -15.28
CA ASP A 18 -11.95 -3.49 -14.74
C ASP A 18 -12.14 -3.59 -13.22
N VAL A 19 -11.37 -2.81 -12.47
CA VAL A 19 -11.47 -2.76 -11.00
C VAL A 19 -12.76 -2.09 -10.50
N LEU A 20 -13.49 -1.39 -11.37
CA LEU A 20 -14.77 -0.76 -11.05
C LEU A 20 -15.95 -1.71 -11.24
N ASP A 21 -15.80 -2.75 -12.07
CA ASP A 21 -16.81 -3.79 -12.27
C ASP A 21 -16.16 -5.15 -12.49
N ILE A 22 -16.01 -5.91 -11.41
CA ILE A 22 -15.57 -7.32 -11.44
C ILE A 22 -16.72 -8.29 -11.77
N GLY A 23 -17.89 -7.75 -12.11
CA GLY A 23 -19.13 -8.45 -12.46
C GLY A 23 -20.31 -8.00 -11.58
N GLY A 24 -21.45 -7.74 -12.23
CA GLY A 24 -22.69 -7.31 -11.56
C GLY A 24 -22.64 -5.88 -11.03
N GLY A 25 -21.77 -5.01 -11.55
CA GLY A 25 -21.61 -3.63 -11.10
C GLY A 25 -20.85 -3.50 -9.77
N ARG A 26 -20.13 -4.55 -9.37
CA ARG A 26 -19.41 -4.58 -8.10
C ARG A 26 -17.94 -4.20 -8.33
N PRO A 27 -17.38 -3.21 -7.62
CA PRO A 27 -15.95 -2.90 -7.71
C PRO A 27 -15.10 -3.88 -6.90
N LEU A 28 -13.84 -4.05 -7.30
CA LEU A 28 -12.85 -4.89 -6.63
C LEU A 28 -12.66 -4.52 -5.15
N PHE A 29 -12.64 -3.22 -4.86
CA PHE A 29 -12.47 -2.66 -3.51
C PHE A 29 -13.79 -2.50 -2.74
N SER A 30 -14.87 -3.19 -3.17
CA SER A 30 -16.20 -3.09 -2.52
C SER A 30 -16.22 -3.50 -1.05
N ALA A 31 -15.24 -4.27 -0.59
CA ALA A 31 -15.11 -4.74 0.78
C ALA A 31 -13.93 -4.09 1.54
N PHE A 32 -13.40 -2.97 1.02
CA PHE A 32 -12.37 -2.20 1.73
C PHE A 32 -12.96 -1.50 2.94
N GLU A 33 -12.30 -1.67 4.07
CA GLU A 33 -12.53 -0.87 5.26
C GLU A 33 -11.51 0.25 5.37
N TYR A 34 -11.59 1.05 6.44
CA TYR A 34 -10.67 2.15 6.70
C TYR A 34 -9.19 1.74 6.59
N GLU A 35 -8.85 0.58 7.16
CA GLU A 35 -7.48 0.09 7.15
C GLU A 35 -6.98 -0.24 5.74
N ASP A 36 -7.84 -0.74 4.86
CA ASP A 36 -7.49 -1.06 3.49
C ASP A 36 -7.24 0.20 2.68
N TRP A 37 -8.09 1.22 2.85
CA TRP A 37 -7.87 2.54 2.25
C TRP A 37 -6.57 3.20 2.74
N ALA A 38 -6.27 3.09 4.04
CA ALA A 38 -5.04 3.62 4.59
C ALA A 38 -3.80 2.88 4.06
N MET A 39 -3.88 1.55 3.94
CA MET A 39 -2.85 0.70 3.36
C MET A 39 -2.62 0.98 1.87
N MET A 40 -3.69 1.14 1.09
CA MET A 40 -3.60 1.51 -0.32
C MET A 40 -2.97 2.90 -0.49
N SER A 41 -3.38 3.85 0.34
CA SER A 41 -2.85 5.22 0.32
C SER A 41 -1.36 5.22 0.66
N LEU A 42 -0.95 4.51 1.71
CA LEU A 42 0.45 4.39 2.09
C LEU A 42 1.30 3.77 0.96
N ARG A 43 0.83 2.70 0.31
CA ARG A 43 1.49 2.11 -0.86
C ARG A 43 1.73 3.15 -1.95
N PHE A 44 0.67 3.87 -2.32
CA PHE A 44 0.72 4.86 -3.39
C PHE A 44 1.59 6.08 -3.04
N GLU A 45 1.48 6.60 -1.82
CA GLU A 45 2.24 7.76 -1.36
C GLU A 45 3.74 7.46 -1.26
N ILE A 46 4.14 6.31 -0.69
CA ILE A 46 5.56 5.93 -0.63
C ILE A 46 6.10 5.62 -2.04
N TYR A 47 5.33 4.93 -2.88
CA TYR A 47 5.68 4.70 -4.28
C TYR A 47 5.97 6.03 -5.00
N LEU A 48 5.06 7.00 -4.89
CA LEU A 48 5.17 8.29 -5.57
C LEU A 48 6.38 9.08 -5.06
N LEU A 49 6.61 9.06 -3.75
CA LEU A 49 7.75 9.73 -3.11
C LEU A 49 9.08 9.17 -3.63
N THR A 50 9.24 7.84 -3.68
CA THR A 50 10.51 7.24 -4.11
C THR A 50 10.88 7.64 -5.54
N HIS A 51 9.90 7.67 -6.45
CA HIS A 51 10.12 8.08 -7.84
C HIS A 51 10.31 9.59 -7.98
N ALA A 52 9.55 10.41 -7.26
CA ALA A 52 9.71 11.86 -7.26
C ALA A 52 11.09 12.28 -6.71
N PHE A 53 11.53 11.66 -5.61
CA PHE A 53 12.85 11.92 -5.03
C PHE A 53 13.98 11.67 -6.03
N ARG A 54 13.92 10.54 -6.75
CA ARG A 54 14.95 10.20 -7.74
C ARG A 54 15.03 11.23 -8.86
N ARG A 55 13.88 11.74 -9.33
CA ARG A 55 13.81 12.78 -10.37
C ARG A 55 14.32 14.12 -9.86
N ASP A 56 14.00 14.50 -8.64
CA ASP A 56 14.39 15.80 -8.06
C ASP A 56 15.87 15.88 -7.72
N VAL A 57 16.45 14.77 -7.25
CA VAL A 57 17.86 14.71 -6.91
C VAL A 57 18.75 14.69 -8.15
N ASN A 58 18.28 14.04 -9.23
CA ASN A 58 18.95 13.98 -10.54
C ASN A 58 20.46 13.64 -10.45
N ASP A 59 20.82 12.78 -9.50
CA ASP A 59 22.18 12.34 -9.23
C ASP A 59 22.20 10.80 -9.30
N PRO A 60 22.93 10.20 -10.24
CA PRO A 60 22.96 8.75 -10.43
C PRO A 60 23.53 7.99 -9.23
N ASP A 61 24.33 8.64 -8.38
CA ASP A 61 24.89 8.03 -7.16
C ASP A 61 23.91 8.07 -5.98
N ARG A 62 22.84 8.86 -6.07
CA ARG A 62 21.75 8.92 -5.07
C ARG A 62 20.55 8.12 -5.53
N VAL A 63 20.67 6.81 -5.36
CA VAL A 63 19.72 5.80 -5.87
C VAL A 63 18.35 5.77 -5.18
N GLY A 64 18.16 6.47 -4.06
CA GLY A 64 16.87 6.55 -3.36
C GLY A 64 16.95 7.19 -1.98
N VAL A 65 15.83 7.15 -1.26
CA VAL A 65 15.71 7.72 0.09
C VAL A 65 16.23 6.70 1.10
N HIS A 66 17.17 7.09 1.97
CA HIS A 66 17.51 6.25 3.13
C HIS A 66 16.34 6.17 4.09
N LEU A 67 16.09 4.98 4.65
CA LEU A 67 14.95 4.71 5.55
C LEU A 67 14.83 5.73 6.70
N GLU A 68 15.95 6.14 7.29
CA GLU A 68 15.99 7.13 8.38
C GLU A 68 15.49 8.53 7.96
N HIS A 69 15.65 8.89 6.68
CA HIS A 69 15.24 10.17 6.13
C HIS A 69 13.83 10.13 5.51
N LEU A 70 13.20 8.95 5.43
CA LEU A 70 11.88 8.80 4.83
C LEU A 70 10.81 9.70 5.49
N PRO A 71 10.71 9.81 6.83
CA PRO A 71 9.72 10.69 7.45
C PRO A 71 9.91 12.17 7.09
N PHE A 72 11.16 12.62 6.98
CA PHE A 72 11.47 13.99 6.56
C PHE A 72 10.98 14.27 5.13
N TYR A 73 11.31 13.38 4.19
CA TYR A 73 10.86 13.55 2.81
C TYR A 73 9.34 13.42 2.70
N TYR A 74 8.73 12.50 3.44
CA TYR A 74 7.28 12.35 3.46
C TYR A 74 6.57 13.66 3.86
N GLN A 75 7.03 14.32 4.93
CA GLN A 75 6.55 15.64 5.32
C GLN A 75 6.86 16.71 4.25
N LYS A 76 8.03 16.65 3.62
CA LYS A 76 8.43 17.62 2.59
C LYS A 76 7.50 17.58 1.38
N TYR A 77 7.22 16.40 0.85
CA TYR A 77 6.40 16.20 -0.36
C TYR A 77 4.91 16.33 -0.08
N PHE A 78 4.39 15.70 0.98
CA PHE A 78 2.94 15.61 1.21
C PHE A 78 2.40 16.60 2.24
N LYS A 79 3.27 17.30 2.99
CA LYS A 79 2.89 18.13 4.14
C LYS A 79 2.14 17.36 5.23
N LYS A 80 2.34 16.04 5.28
CA LYS A 80 1.76 15.10 6.26
C LYS A 80 2.87 14.43 7.05
N ALA A 81 2.63 14.15 8.33
CA ALA A 81 3.57 13.39 9.14
C ALA A 81 3.45 11.89 8.83
N LEU A 82 4.58 11.20 8.61
CA LEU A 82 4.60 9.74 8.55
C LEU A 82 4.67 9.19 9.97
N ASN A 83 3.53 8.68 10.47
CA ASN A 83 3.42 8.23 11.87
C ASN A 83 3.14 6.72 11.95
N PRO A 84 4.16 5.87 12.22
CA PRO A 84 4.00 4.43 12.37
C PRO A 84 2.94 4.00 13.39
N LYS A 85 2.72 4.80 14.46
CA LYS A 85 1.74 4.48 15.50
C LYS A 85 0.30 4.47 15.00
N LEU A 86 0.00 5.22 13.94
CA LEU A 86 -1.33 5.18 13.31
C LEU A 86 -1.61 3.84 12.63
N TYR A 87 -0.56 3.09 12.31
CA TYR A 87 -0.61 1.78 11.67
C TYR A 87 -0.40 0.61 12.66
N GLY A 88 -0.28 0.91 13.96
CA GLY A 88 -0.13 -0.11 15.00
C GLY A 88 1.30 -0.64 15.18
N VAL A 89 2.30 0.08 14.66
CA VAL A 89 3.72 -0.30 14.70
C VAL A 89 4.59 0.82 15.27
N ASP A 90 5.82 0.49 15.66
CA ASP A 90 6.69 1.37 16.45
C ASP A 90 7.76 2.08 15.62
N SER A 91 8.06 1.58 14.42
CA SER A 91 9.11 2.12 13.57
C SER A 91 8.70 2.25 12.10
N THR A 92 9.38 3.15 11.38
CA THR A 92 9.23 3.28 9.92
C THR A 92 9.56 1.97 9.21
N LYS A 93 10.49 1.18 9.75
CA LYS A 93 10.84 -0.13 9.19
C LYS A 93 9.65 -1.09 9.24
N GLU A 94 9.07 -1.27 10.43
CA GLU A 94 7.88 -2.11 10.63
C GLU A 94 6.70 -1.62 9.79
N LEU A 95 6.56 -0.30 9.63
CA LEU A 95 5.54 0.28 8.76
C LEU A 95 5.72 -0.15 7.29
N LEU A 96 6.95 -0.14 6.78
CA LEU A 96 7.21 -0.58 5.40
C LEU A 96 7.03 -2.09 5.20
N GLU A 97 7.17 -2.91 6.25
CA GLU A 97 6.88 -4.35 6.17
C GLU A 97 5.40 -4.63 5.84
N HIS A 98 4.47 -3.75 6.20
CA HIS A 98 3.06 -3.87 5.80
C HIS A 98 2.82 -3.67 4.31
N ILE A 99 3.76 -3.07 3.58
CA ILE A 99 3.66 -2.74 2.16
C ILE A 99 4.85 -3.28 1.35
N ARG A 100 5.46 -4.37 1.83
CA ARG A 100 6.63 -5.01 1.20
C ARG A 100 6.38 -5.57 -0.20
N ASP A 101 5.11 -5.72 -0.57
CA ASP A 101 4.65 -6.07 -1.92
C ASP A 101 4.81 -4.92 -2.94
N THR A 102 5.01 -3.69 -2.46
CA THR A 102 5.10 -2.47 -3.27
C THR A 102 6.46 -1.79 -3.08
N ILE A 103 7.00 -1.80 -1.86
CA ILE A 103 8.20 -1.08 -1.46
C ILE A 103 9.23 -2.04 -0.86
N ALA A 104 10.45 -2.00 -1.35
CA ALA A 104 11.58 -2.74 -0.80
C ALA A 104 12.54 -1.81 -0.06
N VAL A 105 13.14 -2.31 1.03
CA VAL A 105 14.27 -1.67 1.71
C VAL A 105 15.53 -2.47 1.38
N ILE A 106 16.42 -1.90 0.57
CA ILE A 106 17.53 -2.64 -0.05
C ILE A 106 18.91 -2.22 0.47
N GLY A 107 19.83 -3.18 0.41
CA GLY A 107 21.25 -2.98 0.66
C GLY A 107 21.62 -2.68 2.12
N LYS A 108 22.94 -2.57 2.35
CA LYS A 108 23.51 -2.23 3.67
C LYS A 108 23.11 -0.84 4.14
N HIS A 109 22.83 0.05 3.19
CA HIS A 109 22.48 1.45 3.45
C HIS A 109 20.97 1.68 3.64
N GLN A 110 20.15 0.62 3.63
CA GLN A 110 18.71 0.67 3.90
C GLN A 110 17.98 1.72 3.03
N VAL A 111 18.15 1.60 1.72
CA VAL A 111 17.53 2.51 0.75
C VAL A 111 16.12 2.02 0.41
N VAL A 112 15.15 2.93 0.42
CA VAL A 112 13.75 2.68 0.09
C VAL A 112 13.58 2.76 -1.43
N GLN A 113 13.04 1.70 -2.04
CA GLN A 113 12.83 1.57 -3.48
C GLN A 113 11.43 1.06 -3.80
N ALA A 114 10.76 1.70 -4.76
CA ALA A 114 9.54 1.16 -5.35
C ALA A 114 9.83 -0.04 -6.26
N MET A 115 9.03 -1.09 -6.12
CA MET A 115 9.12 -2.30 -6.96
C MET A 115 8.35 -2.14 -8.28
N LEU A 116 7.41 -1.20 -8.32
CA LEU A 116 6.62 -0.89 -9.50
C LEU A 116 7.29 0.24 -10.31
N PRO A 117 7.23 0.17 -11.65
CA PRO A 117 7.84 1.19 -12.52
C PRO A 117 7.08 2.52 -12.43
N ASP A 118 7.71 3.61 -12.84
CA ASP A 118 7.21 4.98 -12.69
C ASP A 118 6.31 5.47 -13.85
N ASP A 119 6.21 4.65 -14.90
CA ASP A 119 5.54 4.90 -16.18
C ASP A 119 4.33 3.98 -16.44
N MET A 120 3.76 3.39 -15.37
CA MET A 120 2.56 2.56 -15.48
C MET A 120 1.37 3.33 -16.06
N GLU A 121 0.70 2.74 -17.05
CA GLU A 121 -0.50 3.30 -17.71
C GLU A 121 -1.70 3.41 -16.76
N SER A 122 -1.78 2.51 -15.77
CA SER A 122 -2.86 2.48 -14.79
C SER A 122 -2.36 2.37 -13.36
N ARG A 123 -3.10 2.97 -12.43
CA ARG A 123 -2.88 2.89 -10.98
C ARG A 123 -3.74 1.81 -10.31
N ASN A 124 -4.53 1.07 -11.09
CA ASN A 124 -5.43 0.01 -10.60
C ASN A 124 -4.68 -1.08 -9.81
N VAL A 125 -3.39 -1.30 -10.11
CA VAL A 125 -2.53 -2.25 -9.41
C VAL A 125 -2.48 -2.00 -7.90
N PHE A 126 -2.62 -0.76 -7.42
CA PHE A 126 -2.63 -0.48 -5.97
C PHE A 126 -3.89 -1.01 -5.29
N ALA A 127 -5.05 -0.95 -5.96
CA ALA A 127 -6.27 -1.57 -5.48
C ALA A 127 -6.15 -3.10 -5.49
N MET A 128 -5.56 -3.67 -6.56
CA MET A 128 -5.32 -5.11 -6.68
C MET A 128 -4.39 -5.65 -5.58
N ILE A 129 -3.22 -5.03 -5.40
CA ILE A 129 -2.27 -5.41 -4.35
C ILE A 129 -2.90 -5.28 -2.96
N THR A 130 -3.69 -4.22 -2.73
CA THR A 130 -4.34 -4.03 -1.43
C THR A 130 -5.41 -5.09 -1.17
N GLU A 131 -6.23 -5.43 -2.17
CA GLU A 131 -7.24 -6.48 -2.04
C GLU A 131 -6.62 -7.85 -1.79
N GLU A 132 -5.56 -8.21 -2.53
CA GLU A 132 -4.83 -9.46 -2.29
C GLU A 132 -4.23 -9.49 -0.88
N SER A 133 -3.61 -8.37 -0.46
CA SER A 133 -3.05 -8.26 0.89
C SER A 133 -4.13 -8.37 1.98
N ARG A 134 -5.31 -7.79 1.75
CA ARG A 134 -6.46 -7.89 2.66
C ARG A 134 -6.90 -9.35 2.80
N ARG A 135 -7.07 -10.06 1.67
CA ARG A 135 -7.45 -11.48 1.65
C ARG A 135 -6.43 -12.35 2.38
N ASP A 136 -5.13 -12.11 2.16
CA ASP A 136 -4.07 -12.82 2.90
C ASP A 136 -4.16 -12.58 4.41
N ARG A 137 -4.33 -11.32 4.84
CA ARG A 137 -4.51 -10.99 6.27
C ARG A 137 -5.74 -11.67 6.86
N SER A 138 -6.90 -11.61 6.20
CA SER A 138 -8.13 -12.26 6.66
C SER A 138 -7.96 -13.78 6.78
N ARG A 139 -7.30 -14.41 5.79
CA ARG A 139 -7.00 -15.85 5.81
C ARG A 139 -6.09 -16.21 6.98
N ARG A 140 -4.99 -15.49 7.19
CA ARG A 140 -4.05 -15.72 8.30
C ARG A 140 -4.72 -15.51 9.67
N ALA A 141 -5.54 -14.46 9.80
CA ALA A 141 -6.32 -14.22 11.00
C ALA A 141 -7.30 -15.36 11.30
N SER A 142 -7.98 -15.91 10.28
CA SER A 142 -8.89 -17.06 10.43
C SER A 142 -8.18 -18.34 10.88
N LEU A 143 -6.87 -18.46 10.60
CA LEU A 143 -6.01 -19.56 11.05
C LEU A 143 -5.41 -19.33 12.45
N GLY A 144 -5.80 -18.26 13.14
CA GLY A 144 -5.37 -17.95 14.52
C GLY A 144 -4.10 -17.10 14.62
N GLU A 145 -3.56 -16.58 13.51
CA GLU A 145 -2.40 -15.69 13.54
C GLU A 145 -2.84 -14.26 13.88
N ALA A 146 -3.00 -13.97 15.18
CA ALA A 146 -3.50 -12.68 15.66
C ALA A 146 -2.62 -11.46 15.26
N SER A 147 -1.35 -11.67 14.89
CA SER A 147 -0.46 -10.63 14.36
C SER A 147 -0.78 -10.23 12.91
N ALA A 148 -1.63 -10.97 12.20
CA ALA A 148 -2.03 -10.64 10.84
C ALA A 148 -3.07 -9.50 10.78
N ALA A 149 -3.78 -9.22 11.87
CA ALA A 149 -4.74 -8.12 11.94
C ALA A 149 -4.03 -6.78 12.08
N LEU A 150 -4.43 -5.78 11.28
CA LEU A 150 -3.95 -4.42 11.45
C LEU A 150 -4.58 -3.81 12.70
N ARG A 151 -3.77 -3.10 13.48
CA ARG A 151 -4.20 -2.41 14.71
C ARG A 151 -4.05 -0.92 14.54
N MET A 152 -4.78 -0.35 13.58
CA MET A 152 -4.68 1.07 13.28
C MET A 152 -5.33 1.91 14.37
N SER A 153 -4.67 3.02 14.74
CA SER A 153 -5.27 4.02 15.62
C SER A 153 -5.87 5.14 14.77
N GLN A 154 -7.18 5.34 14.88
CA GLN A 154 -7.82 6.47 14.20
C GLN A 154 -7.45 7.76 14.93
N GLN A 155 -6.89 8.74 14.21
CA GLN A 155 -6.87 10.10 14.72
C GLN A 155 -8.31 10.65 14.71
N PRO A 156 -8.77 11.28 15.81
CA PRO A 156 -10.02 12.02 15.77
C PRO A 156 -9.90 13.10 14.70
N VAL A 157 -10.85 13.13 13.77
CA VAL A 157 -10.95 14.23 12.80
C VAL A 157 -11.28 15.50 13.60
N PRO A 158 -10.45 16.56 13.58
CA PRO A 158 -10.87 17.84 14.14
C PRO A 158 -12.06 18.33 13.32
N GLY A 159 -13.19 18.56 14.00
CA GLY A 159 -14.40 19.12 13.39
C GLY A 159 -14.28 20.59 13.03
#